data_AF-A0A6A3SRZ4-F1
#
_entry.id   AF-A0A6A3SRZ4-F1
#
_cell.length_a   1.000
_cell.length_b   1.000
_cell.length_c   1.000
_cell.angle_alpha   90.00
_cell.angle_beta   90.00
_cell.angle_gamma   90.00
#
_symmetry.space_group_name_H-M   'P 1'
#
loop_
_entity.id
_entity.type
_entity.pdbx_description
1 polymer ?
#
loop_
_entity_poly.entity_id
_entity_poly.type
_entity_poly.pdbx_seq_one_letter_code
_entity_poly.pdbx_strand_id
1 'polypeptide(L)'
;MKAPDFDADDYADLTLKKIEDELAVAYYKKGLYAVLIEDVGMQILRPKIVGDLRGPVSRPTPGSNKLDAAKALLRLLKEADIVAGSFATGALFDLELSEIEHTSQNLFALLKPLVGEDVGSKDHSTPLTTKSARPTTAPMWTPRAPMTVLV
;
A
#
# COMPACT_ATOMS: atom_id res chain seq x y z
N MET A 1 -21.69 8.82 36.19
CA MET A 1 -21.08 8.39 34.92
C MET A 1 -22.17 8.43 33.85
N LYS A 2 -21.95 9.09 32.71
CA LYS A 2 -22.90 9.17 31.59
C LYS A 2 -22.37 8.22 30.51
N ALA A 3 -23.12 7.20 30.15
CA ALA A 3 -22.80 6.38 28.99
C ALA A 3 -23.04 7.21 27.71
N PRO A 4 -22.17 7.12 26.69
CA PRO A 4 -22.47 7.68 25.38
C PRO A 4 -23.69 6.95 24.79
N ASP A 5 -24.75 7.69 24.43
CA ASP A 5 -25.82 7.19 23.56
C ASP A 5 -25.22 7.04 22.16
N PHE A 6 -25.06 5.80 21.71
CA PHE A 6 -24.92 5.50 20.30
C PHE A 6 -26.33 5.14 19.79
N ASP A 7 -26.86 5.94 18.87
CA ASP A 7 -28.19 5.75 18.29
C ASP A 7 -28.24 4.51 17.38
N ALA A 8 -29.43 3.91 17.21
CA ALA A 8 -29.64 2.75 16.34
C ALA A 8 -29.20 2.99 14.88
N ASP A 9 -29.26 4.24 14.42
CA ASP A 9 -28.85 4.65 13.06
C ASP A 9 -27.33 4.56 12.86
N ASP A 10 -26.52 4.84 13.89
CA ASP A 10 -25.06 4.68 13.83
C ASP A 10 -24.69 3.19 13.68
N TYR A 11 -25.43 2.27 14.31
CA TYR A 11 -25.21 0.83 14.13
C TYR A 11 -25.55 0.36 12.71
N ALA A 12 -26.59 0.93 12.08
CA ALA A 12 -26.97 0.60 10.72
C ALA A 12 -25.95 1.11 9.68
N ASP A 13 -25.46 2.35 9.84
CA ASP A 13 -24.42 2.93 8.97
C ASP A 13 -23.11 2.14 9.03
N LEU A 14 -22.64 1.79 10.24
CA LEU A 14 -21.47 0.93 10.43
C LEU A 14 -21.66 -0.45 9.80
N THR A 15 -22.89 -0.99 9.80
CA THR A 15 -23.22 -2.28 9.18
C THR A 15 -23.19 -2.20 7.65
N LEU A 16 -23.75 -1.14 7.05
CA LEU A 16 -23.71 -0.94 5.60
C LEU A 16 -22.27 -0.75 5.11
N LYS A 17 -21.49 0.08 5.78
CA LYS A 17 -20.08 0.29 5.44
C LYS A 17 -19.27 -1.00 5.46
N LYS A 18 -19.50 -1.86 6.46
CA LYS A 18 -18.86 -3.18 6.54
C LYS A 18 -19.21 -4.06 5.34
N ILE A 19 -20.47 -4.06 4.90
CA ILE A 19 -20.92 -4.82 3.73
C ILE A 19 -20.26 -4.29 2.44
N GLU A 20 -20.16 -2.97 2.28
CA GLU A 20 -19.48 -2.34 1.14
C GLU A 20 -17.99 -2.72 1.08
N ASP A 21 -17.30 -2.69 2.22
CA ASP A 21 -15.89 -3.09 2.32
C ASP A 21 -15.72 -4.59 1.96
N GLU A 22 -16.58 -5.47 2.47
CA GLU A 22 -16.56 -6.90 2.14
C GLU A 22 -16.84 -7.16 0.64
N LEU A 23 -17.77 -6.41 0.04
CA LEU A 23 -18.07 -6.50 -1.39
C LEU A 23 -16.88 -6.05 -2.25
N ALA A 24 -16.22 -4.96 -1.88
CA ALA A 24 -15.02 -4.48 -2.56
C ALA A 24 -13.91 -5.54 -2.51
N VAL A 25 -13.64 -6.13 -1.34
CA VAL A 25 -12.65 -7.20 -1.19
C VAL A 25 -12.99 -8.40 -2.07
N ALA A 26 -14.26 -8.83 -2.11
CA ALA A 26 -14.69 -9.94 -2.96
C ALA A 26 -14.51 -9.64 -4.45
N TYR A 27 -14.84 -8.41 -4.89
CA TYR A 27 -14.66 -7.97 -6.26
C TYR A 27 -13.18 -8.01 -6.70
N TYR A 28 -12.28 -7.41 -5.91
CA TYR A 28 -10.85 -7.37 -6.25
C TYR A 28 -10.21 -8.76 -6.18
N LYS A 29 -10.58 -9.61 -5.21
CA LYS A 29 -10.12 -11.01 -5.16
C LYS A 29 -10.56 -11.78 -6.41
N LYS A 30 -11.81 -11.63 -6.84
CA LYS A 30 -12.30 -12.27 -8.08
C LYS A 30 -11.47 -11.83 -9.30
N GLY A 31 -11.25 -10.53 -9.45
CA GLY A 31 -10.43 -9.99 -10.54
C GLY A 31 -8.99 -10.50 -10.49
N LEU A 32 -8.37 -10.54 -9.30
CA LEU A 32 -7.03 -11.09 -9.09
C LEU A 32 -6.94 -12.53 -9.59
N TYR A 33 -7.85 -13.41 -9.16
CA TYR A 33 -7.85 -14.81 -9.60
C TYR A 33 -8.02 -14.96 -11.11
N ALA A 34 -8.87 -14.15 -11.74
CA ALA A 34 -9.03 -14.16 -13.20
C ALA A 34 -7.70 -13.82 -13.90
N VAL A 35 -7.03 -12.74 -13.48
CA VAL A 35 -5.73 -12.35 -14.06
C VAL A 35 -4.67 -13.41 -13.84
N LEU A 36 -4.57 -14.00 -12.63
CA LEU A 36 -3.59 -15.06 -12.35
C LEU A 36 -3.75 -16.31 -13.23
N ILE A 37 -4.93 -16.51 -13.83
CA ILE A 37 -5.26 -17.66 -14.67
C ILE A 37 -5.20 -17.30 -16.16
N GLU A 38 -5.76 -16.16 -16.55
CA GLU A 38 -6.05 -15.83 -17.95
C GLU A 38 -4.96 -14.98 -18.61
N ASP A 39 -4.29 -14.11 -17.86
CA ASP A 39 -3.26 -13.21 -18.41
C ASP A 39 -2.07 -14.03 -18.92
N VAL A 40 -1.56 -13.69 -20.11
CA VAL A 40 -0.49 -14.47 -20.79
C VAL A 40 0.79 -14.49 -19.94
N GLY A 41 1.18 -13.35 -19.34
CA GLY A 41 2.33 -13.29 -18.44
C GLY A 41 2.13 -14.16 -17.19
N MET A 42 0.91 -14.23 -16.68
CA MET A 42 0.56 -15.09 -15.55
C MET A 42 0.53 -16.57 -15.90
N GLN A 43 0.05 -16.94 -17.09
CA GLN A 43 0.09 -18.34 -17.56
C GLN A 43 1.52 -18.86 -17.69
N ILE A 44 2.47 -17.99 -18.07
CA ILE A 44 3.91 -18.32 -18.07
C ILE A 44 4.40 -18.52 -16.64
N LEU A 45 4.13 -17.56 -15.75
CA LEU A 45 4.64 -17.58 -14.36
C LEU A 45 3.98 -18.63 -13.47
N ARG A 46 2.76 -19.09 -13.81
CA ARG A 46 1.95 -20.06 -13.04
C ARG A 46 1.90 -19.72 -11.54
N PRO A 47 1.51 -18.49 -11.18
CA PRO A 47 1.57 -18.01 -9.80
C PRO A 47 0.62 -18.80 -8.89
N LYS A 48 1.04 -18.97 -7.65
CA LYS A 48 0.26 -19.61 -6.59
C LYS A 48 0.29 -18.77 -5.33
N ILE A 49 -0.89 -18.48 -4.80
CA ILE A 49 -1.05 -17.87 -3.49
C ILE A 49 -0.82 -18.98 -2.44
N VAL A 50 0.16 -18.80 -1.56
CA VAL A 50 0.58 -19.83 -0.57
C VAL A 50 -0.15 -19.66 0.78
N GLY A 51 -0.84 -18.53 0.99
CA GLY A 51 -1.63 -18.24 2.19
C GLY A 51 -2.57 -17.06 1.96
N ASP A 52 -2.64 -16.15 2.92
CA ASP A 52 -3.28 -14.85 2.70
C ASP A 52 -2.35 -13.90 1.95
N LEU A 53 -2.91 -12.95 1.19
CA LEU A 53 -2.14 -11.86 0.59
C LEU A 53 -1.54 -11.00 1.71
N ARG A 54 -0.28 -10.60 1.55
CA ARG A 54 0.46 -9.81 2.55
C ARG A 54 1.16 -8.62 1.90
N GLY A 55 1.62 -7.68 2.73
CA GLY A 55 2.53 -6.61 2.36
C GLY A 55 1.94 -5.53 1.45
N PRO A 56 2.25 -4.25 1.66
CA PRO A 56 1.91 -3.24 0.65
C PRO A 56 2.68 -3.52 -0.64
N VAL A 57 2.03 -3.29 -1.79
CA VAL A 57 2.67 -3.49 -3.11
C VAL A 57 3.18 -2.17 -3.69
N SER A 58 4.37 -2.17 -4.25
CA SER A 58 4.94 -0.98 -4.89
C SER A 58 4.49 -0.88 -6.35
N ARG A 59 4.05 0.31 -6.78
CA ARG A 59 3.67 0.56 -8.18
C ARG A 59 4.80 0.13 -9.14
N PRO A 60 4.51 -0.68 -10.16
CA PRO A 60 5.51 -1.06 -11.15
C PRO A 60 5.88 0.17 -11.98
N THR A 61 7.17 0.46 -12.06
CA THR A 61 7.72 1.51 -12.92
C THR A 61 7.87 0.94 -14.33
N PRO A 62 7.44 1.65 -15.38
CA PRO A 62 7.75 1.26 -16.75
C PRO A 62 9.26 1.04 -16.93
N GLY A 63 9.62 -0.10 -17.49
CA GLY A 63 11.00 -0.50 -17.71
C GLY A 63 11.55 0.11 -18.99
N SER A 64 12.88 0.24 -19.07
CA SER A 64 13.53 0.56 -20.35
C SER A 64 13.64 -0.65 -21.27
N ASN A 65 13.45 -1.86 -20.71
CA ASN A 65 13.64 -3.14 -21.38
C ASN A 65 12.84 -4.27 -20.69
N LYS A 66 12.76 -5.44 -21.34
CA LYS A 66 11.97 -6.60 -20.87
C LYS A 66 12.45 -7.17 -19.53
N LEU A 67 13.75 -7.09 -19.22
CA LEU A 67 14.29 -7.59 -17.95
C LEU A 67 13.82 -6.75 -16.77
N ASP A 68 13.83 -5.42 -16.91
CA ASP A 68 13.36 -4.52 -15.87
C ASP A 68 11.85 -4.70 -15.62
N ALA A 69 11.07 -4.84 -16.69
CA ALA A 69 9.63 -5.13 -16.58
C ALA A 69 9.36 -6.50 -15.92
N ALA A 70 10.10 -7.54 -16.30
CA ALA A 70 9.99 -8.87 -15.68
C ALA A 70 10.33 -8.86 -14.19
N LYS A 71 11.39 -8.12 -13.80
CA LYS A 71 11.76 -7.93 -12.39
C LYS A 71 10.66 -7.19 -11.62
N ALA A 72 10.04 -6.17 -12.21
CA ALA A 72 8.93 -5.45 -11.60
C ALA A 72 7.71 -6.37 -11.36
N LEU A 73 7.38 -7.23 -12.33
CA LEU A 73 6.30 -8.22 -12.20
C LEU A 73 6.58 -9.24 -11.08
N LEU A 74 7.78 -9.83 -11.06
CA LEU A 74 8.19 -10.79 -10.02
C LEU A 74 8.25 -10.15 -8.63
N ARG A 75 8.64 -8.87 -8.56
CA ARG A 75 8.65 -8.12 -7.31
C ARG A 75 7.25 -7.99 -6.72
N LEU A 76 6.25 -7.66 -7.55
CA LEU A 76 4.84 -7.57 -7.11
C LEU A 76 4.33 -8.90 -6.54
N LEU A 77 4.61 -10.01 -7.22
CA LEU A 77 4.24 -11.33 -6.72
C LEU A 77 4.86 -11.59 -5.34
N LYS A 78 6.16 -11.32 -5.20
CA LYS A 78 6.87 -11.48 -3.93
C LYS A 78 6.32 -10.60 -2.81
N GLU A 79 6.06 -9.32 -3.09
CA GLU A 79 5.50 -8.36 -2.11
C GLU A 79 4.15 -8.85 -1.59
N ALA A 80 3.32 -9.41 -2.49
CA ALA A 80 1.99 -9.94 -2.18
C ALA A 80 1.96 -11.37 -1.59
N ASP A 81 3.12 -11.97 -1.31
CA ASP A 81 3.28 -13.38 -0.87
C ASP A 81 2.72 -14.41 -1.88
N ILE A 82 2.82 -14.07 -3.16
CA ILE A 82 2.48 -14.93 -4.30
C ILE A 82 3.77 -15.52 -4.87
N VAL A 83 3.81 -16.85 -4.99
CA VAL A 83 4.98 -17.56 -5.50
C VAL A 83 4.78 -17.88 -6.97
N ALA A 84 5.75 -17.51 -7.81
CA ALA A 84 5.79 -17.98 -9.19
C ALA A 84 6.04 -19.50 -9.22
N GLY A 85 5.32 -20.22 -10.08
CA GLY A 85 5.53 -21.62 -10.33
C GLY A 85 6.82 -21.90 -11.10
N SER A 86 7.00 -23.16 -11.53
CA SER A 86 8.11 -23.50 -12.42
C SER A 86 7.79 -23.06 -13.84
N PHE A 87 8.70 -22.29 -14.45
CA PHE A 87 8.61 -21.82 -15.83
C PHE A 87 9.99 -21.75 -16.47
N ALA A 88 10.05 -21.75 -17.80
CA ALA A 88 11.29 -21.53 -18.53
C ALA A 88 11.63 -20.03 -18.49
N THR A 89 12.79 -19.66 -17.95
CA THR A 89 13.16 -18.25 -17.74
C THR A 89 13.11 -17.41 -19.03
N GLY A 90 13.34 -18.03 -20.19
CA GLY A 90 13.25 -17.39 -21.50
C GLY A 90 11.82 -17.02 -21.92
N ALA A 91 10.81 -17.75 -21.47
CA ALA A 91 9.44 -17.64 -21.97
C ALA A 91 8.82 -16.26 -21.72
N LEU A 92 9.15 -15.62 -20.59
CA LEU A 92 8.64 -14.27 -20.30
C LEU A 92 9.24 -13.22 -21.24
N PHE A 93 10.44 -13.47 -21.81
CA PHE A 93 11.07 -12.57 -22.78
C PHE A 93 10.57 -12.75 -24.22
N ASP A 94 9.77 -13.78 -24.48
CA ASP A 94 9.08 -13.98 -25.75
C ASP A 94 7.90 -13.00 -25.91
N LEU A 95 7.35 -12.50 -24.79
CA LEU A 95 6.33 -11.44 -24.77
C LEU A 95 6.91 -10.09 -25.16
N GLU A 96 6.08 -9.20 -25.69
CA GLU A 96 6.44 -7.80 -25.88
C GLU A 96 6.67 -7.08 -24.54
N LEU A 97 7.48 -6.03 -24.54
CA LEU A 97 7.72 -5.22 -23.33
C LEU A 97 6.39 -4.68 -22.76
N SER A 98 5.54 -4.18 -23.65
CA SER A 98 4.20 -3.65 -23.37
C SER A 98 3.31 -4.69 -22.68
N GLU A 99 3.38 -5.96 -23.07
CA GLU A 99 2.58 -7.03 -22.44
C GLU A 99 3.02 -7.27 -21.00
N ILE A 100 4.33 -7.36 -20.74
CA ILE A 100 4.87 -7.55 -19.38
C ILE A 100 4.50 -6.36 -18.47
N GLU A 101 4.61 -5.14 -19.01
CA GLU A 101 4.23 -3.92 -18.30
C GLU A 101 2.72 -3.88 -18.02
N HIS A 102 1.90 -4.24 -18.99
CA HIS A 102 0.45 -4.29 -18.85
C HIS A 102 0.05 -5.32 -17.78
N THR A 103 0.61 -6.54 -17.82
CA THR A 103 0.40 -7.56 -16.78
C THR A 103 0.77 -7.02 -15.40
N SER A 104 1.90 -6.32 -15.28
CA SER A 104 2.36 -5.73 -14.02
C SER A 104 1.40 -4.66 -13.50
N GLN A 105 0.94 -3.74 -14.36
CA GLN A 105 0.01 -2.68 -13.97
C GLN A 105 -1.36 -3.25 -13.58
N ASN A 106 -1.85 -4.23 -14.33
CA ASN A 106 -3.13 -4.89 -14.06
C ASN A 106 -3.09 -5.66 -12.74
N LEU A 107 -2.02 -6.42 -12.49
CA LEU A 107 -1.79 -7.10 -11.22
C LEU A 107 -1.75 -6.11 -10.05
N PHE A 108 -0.99 -5.02 -10.18
CA PHE A 108 -0.89 -3.98 -9.15
C PHE A 108 -2.25 -3.34 -8.84
N ALA A 109 -3.05 -3.02 -9.85
CA ALA A 109 -4.38 -2.43 -9.67
C ALA A 109 -5.34 -3.32 -8.87
N LEU A 110 -5.20 -4.64 -8.97
CA LEU A 110 -5.99 -5.62 -8.24
C LEU A 110 -5.45 -5.90 -6.83
N LEU A 111 -4.13 -5.83 -6.64
CA LEU A 111 -3.50 -6.05 -5.34
C LEU A 111 -3.59 -4.83 -4.42
N LYS A 112 -3.42 -3.61 -4.95
CA LYS A 112 -3.39 -2.37 -4.16
C LYS A 112 -4.58 -2.23 -3.18
N PRO A 113 -5.84 -2.50 -3.57
CA PRO A 113 -6.98 -2.40 -2.64
C PRO A 113 -7.01 -3.52 -1.59
N LEU A 114 -6.34 -4.64 -1.85
CA LEU A 114 -6.36 -5.82 -0.98
C LEU A 114 -5.26 -5.78 0.09
N VAL A 115 -4.10 -5.20 -0.23
CA VAL A 115 -2.92 -5.22 0.65
C VAL A 115 -2.28 -3.85 0.89
N GLY A 116 -2.81 -2.80 0.25
CA GLY A 116 -2.26 -1.44 0.30
C GLY A 116 -1.21 -1.17 -0.77
N GLU A 117 -0.88 0.10 -0.95
CA GLU A 117 0.23 0.55 -1.81
C GLU A 117 1.42 0.95 -0.94
N ASP A 118 2.61 0.51 -1.34
CA ASP A 118 3.85 0.97 -0.74
C ASP A 118 4.13 2.38 -1.26
N VAL A 119 3.68 3.36 -0.48
CA VAL A 119 4.01 4.77 -0.70
C VAL A 119 5.38 4.97 -0.05
N GLY A 120 6.43 4.51 -0.72
CA GLY A 120 7.81 4.62 -0.25
C GLY A 120 8.01 5.96 0.45
N SER A 121 8.39 5.89 1.73
CA SER A 121 8.21 6.94 2.73
C SER A 121 8.41 8.35 2.17
N LYS A 122 7.30 9.00 1.80
CA LYS A 122 7.23 10.45 1.65
C LYS A 122 6.31 10.96 2.73
N ASP A 123 6.95 11.25 3.85
CA ASP A 123 6.50 11.99 5.01
C ASP A 123 5.01 11.93 5.36
N HIS A 124 4.76 11.28 6.50
CA HIS A 124 3.61 11.58 7.35
C HIS A 124 3.39 13.09 7.47
N SER A 125 2.28 13.58 6.92
CA SER A 125 1.53 14.78 7.37
C SER A 125 0.33 14.88 6.43
N THR A 126 -0.93 14.68 6.82
CA THR A 126 -1.67 14.95 8.05
C THR A 126 -3.03 14.19 7.96
N PRO A 127 -3.90 14.20 8.99
CA PRO A 127 -4.93 15.26 9.00
C PRO A 127 -5.35 15.83 10.38
N LEU A 128 -5.61 17.15 10.34
CA LEU A 128 -6.70 17.91 11.00
C LEU A 128 -6.71 18.18 12.52
N THR A 129 -6.34 19.43 12.85
CA THR A 129 -6.97 20.41 13.77
C THR A 129 -7.70 19.92 15.04
N THR A 130 -7.20 20.35 16.20
CA THR A 130 -8.08 20.83 17.28
C THR A 130 -7.41 21.97 18.06
N LYS A 131 -8.00 23.16 17.91
CA LYS A 131 -7.87 24.35 18.76
C LYS A 131 -7.63 24.02 20.25
N SER A 132 -6.61 24.60 20.88
CA SER A 132 -6.65 24.87 22.33
C SER A 132 -5.72 26.00 22.76
N ALA A 133 -6.37 27.04 23.29
CA ALA A 133 -5.95 28.19 24.08
C ALA A 133 -4.45 28.48 24.39
N ARG A 134 -4.02 29.66 23.90
CA ARG A 134 -3.23 30.72 24.55
C ARG A 134 -2.62 30.44 25.94
N PRO A 135 -1.34 30.80 26.11
CA PRO A 135 -0.89 31.50 27.31
C PRO A 135 -0.46 32.93 26.96
N THR A 136 -1.10 33.91 27.62
CA THR A 136 -0.59 35.28 27.71
C THR A 136 0.07 35.44 29.07
N THR A 137 1.34 35.85 29.08
CA THR A 137 1.83 37.11 29.70
C THR A 137 3.36 37.14 29.56
N ALA A 138 3.84 38.28 29.07
CA ALA A 138 5.24 38.58 28.73
C ALA A 138 6.04 39.07 29.97
N PRO A 139 7.17 39.77 29.75
CA PRO A 139 8.54 39.28 29.73
C PRO A 139 9.26 39.64 31.05
N MET A 140 10.59 39.51 31.12
CA MET A 140 11.51 40.49 31.73
C MET A 140 12.69 39.84 32.50
N TRP A 141 13.88 40.26 32.07
CA TRP A 141 15.12 40.44 32.84
C TRP A 141 16.13 39.28 32.97
N THR A 142 17.15 39.32 32.10
CA THR A 142 18.52 38.94 32.44
C THR A 142 19.25 40.08 33.14
N PRO A 143 20.20 39.78 34.04
CA PRO A 143 21.45 40.53 34.02
C PRO A 143 22.69 39.63 34.00
N ARG A 144 23.75 40.22 33.45
CA ARG A 144 25.10 39.71 33.19
C ARG A 144 25.84 39.21 34.43
N ALA A 145 26.82 38.35 34.17
CA ALA A 145 27.93 37.93 35.05
C ALA A 145 28.74 39.09 35.67
N PRO A 146 29.59 38.79 36.67
CA PRO A 146 31.00 39.17 36.55
C PRO A 146 32.01 38.04 36.83
N MET A 147 33.25 38.32 36.42
CA MET A 147 34.44 37.47 36.25
C MET A 147 35.18 37.06 37.55
N THR A 148 35.97 35.97 37.43
CA THR A 148 37.31 35.70 38.02
C THR A 148 37.47 35.51 39.54
N VAL A 149 38.16 34.42 39.96
CA VAL A 149 39.47 34.40 40.69
C VAL A 149 40.11 32.99 40.62
N LEU A 150 41.44 32.99 40.43
CA LEU A 150 42.47 31.93 40.52
C LEU A 150 42.25 30.81 41.57
N VAL A 151 42.77 29.62 41.24
CA VAL A 151 43.88 28.97 41.99
C VAL A 151 44.82 28.31 40.98
#